data_AF-A0A7V3A646-F1
#
_entry.id   AF-A0A7V3A646-F1
#
_cell.length_a   1.000
_cell.length_b   1.000
_cell.length_c   1.000
_cell.angle_alpha   90.00
_cell.angle_beta   90.00
_cell.angle_gamma   90.00
#
_symmetry.space_group_name_H-M   'P 1'
#
loop_
_entity.id
_entity.type
_entity.pdbx_description
1 polymer ?
#
loop_
_entity_poly.entity_id
_entity_poly.type
_entity_poly.pdbx_seq_one_letter_code
_entity_poly.pdbx_strand_id
1 'polypeptide(L)'
;MINKKGVREKLHVVKLRITLKGKLVCLPEKVVLKPGDKIIWRWSGAQDYPFGLVIKSPYTPLTRHFYTTSLKPGVEKKIEANALKCAPAGHYHYLVAAYVDNRILVEDPEIIVRPPDKGGP
;
A
#
# COMPACT_ATOMS: atom_id res chain seq x y z
N MET A 1 37.08 -1.21 -13.45
CA MET A 1 35.93 -0.34 -13.12
C MET A 1 34.68 -1.22 -13.06
N ILE A 2 34.15 -1.47 -11.87
CA ILE A 2 32.95 -2.30 -11.71
C ILE A 2 31.75 -1.43 -12.07
N ASN A 3 31.09 -1.79 -13.16
CA ASN A 3 29.87 -1.14 -13.63
C ASN A 3 28.76 -1.42 -12.62
N LYS A 4 28.57 -0.54 -11.62
CA LYS A 4 27.40 -0.58 -10.74
C LYS A 4 26.19 -0.23 -11.62
N LYS A 5 25.57 -1.25 -12.23
CA LYS A 5 24.20 -1.15 -12.75
C LYS A 5 23.34 -0.63 -11.59
N GLY A 6 23.03 0.66 -11.61
CA GLY A 6 22.17 1.28 -10.62
C GLY A 6 20.89 0.45 -10.54
N VAL A 7 20.58 -0.09 -9.36
CA VAL A 7 19.32 -0.77 -9.14
C VAL A 7 18.25 0.30 -9.33
N ARG A 8 17.58 0.28 -10.49
CA ARG A 8 16.58 1.28 -10.84
C ARG A 8 15.37 1.02 -9.95
N GLU A 9 15.14 1.94 -9.02
CA GLU A 9 13.97 1.94 -8.13
C GLU A 9 12.70 1.85 -8.99
N LYS A 10 11.86 0.83 -8.74
CA LYS A 10 10.61 0.65 -9.45
C LYS A 10 9.46 1.26 -8.65
N LEU A 11 8.55 1.92 -9.36
CA LEU A 11 7.30 2.41 -8.80
C LEU A 11 6.19 1.36 -8.94
N HIS A 12 5.49 1.09 -7.84
CA HIS A 12 4.33 0.22 -7.75
C HIS A 12 3.12 1.02 -7.31
N VAL A 13 1.98 0.84 -7.98
CA VAL A 13 0.76 1.61 -7.70
C VAL A 13 -0.33 0.68 -7.22
N VAL A 14 -0.86 0.98 -6.04
CA VAL A 14 -2.03 0.33 -5.45
C VAL A 14 -3.19 1.30 -5.52
N LYS A 15 -4.29 0.90 -6.12
CA LYS A 15 -5.52 1.68 -6.18
C LYS A 15 -6.41 1.24 -5.03
N LEU A 16 -6.75 2.20 -4.18
CA LEU A 16 -7.72 2.07 -3.13
C LEU A 16 -9.00 2.76 -3.61
N ARG A 17 -10.14 2.09 -3.52
CA ARG A 17 -11.45 2.69 -3.83
C ARG A 17 -12.56 2.05 -3.03
N ILE A 18 -13.68 2.75 -2.89
CA ILE A 18 -14.93 2.16 -2.41
C ILE A 18 -15.81 1.85 -3.62
N THR A 19 -16.28 0.61 -3.70
CA THR A 19 -17.18 0.13 -4.75
C THR A 19 -18.59 0.67 -4.56
N LEU A 20 -19.41 0.62 -5.61
CA LEU A 20 -20.84 0.99 -5.52
C LEU A 20 -21.63 0.16 -4.49
N LYS A 21 -21.11 -1.02 -4.11
CA LYS A 21 -21.69 -1.87 -3.06
C LYS A 21 -21.21 -1.51 -1.66
N GLY A 22 -20.49 -0.40 -1.49
CA GLY A 22 -19.98 0.05 -0.20
C GLY A 22 -18.81 -0.78 0.34
N LYS A 23 -18.07 -1.50 -0.51
CA LYS A 23 -16.87 -2.24 -0.12
C LYS A 23 -15.61 -1.46 -0.44
N LEU A 24 -14.69 -1.35 0.53
CA LEU A 24 -13.30 -0.94 0.26
C LEU A 24 -12.61 -2.04 -0.56
N VAL A 25 -11.80 -1.67 -1.53
CA VAL A 25 -10.99 -2.63 -2.29
C VAL A 25 -9.58 -2.08 -2.50
N CYS A 26 -8.60 -2.98 -2.48
CA CYS A 26 -7.19 -2.71 -2.70
C CYS A 26 -6.70 -3.45 -3.95
N LEU A 27 -6.20 -2.73 -4.97
CA LEU A 27 -5.84 -3.32 -6.26
C LEU A 27 -4.46 -2.86 -6.76
N PRO A 28 -3.48 -3.76 -6.95
CA PRO A 28 -3.55 -5.18 -6.62
C PRO A 28 -3.55 -5.39 -5.09
N GLU A 29 -4.14 -6.51 -4.66
CA GLU A 29 -4.15 -6.93 -3.25
C GLU A 29 -2.74 -7.36 -2.79
N LYS A 30 -1.92 -7.86 -3.73
CA LYS A 30 -0.54 -8.29 -3.47
C LYS A 30 0.44 -7.48 -4.31
N VAL A 31 1.48 -6.94 -3.66
CA VAL A 31 2.53 -6.17 -4.33
C VAL A 31 3.88 -6.81 -4.07
N VAL A 32 4.57 -7.23 -5.13
CA VAL A 32 5.94 -7.75 -5.03
C VAL A 32 6.94 -6.61 -5.20
N LEU A 33 7.69 -6.32 -4.14
CA LEU A 33 8.69 -5.24 -4.09
C LEU A 33 10.12 -5.79 -4.05
N LYS A 34 11.07 -5.01 -4.59
CA LYS A 34 12.49 -5.13 -4.28
C LYS A 34 12.88 -4.10 -3.21
N PRO A 35 13.96 -4.35 -2.44
CA PRO A 35 14.49 -3.34 -1.53
C PRO A 35 14.79 -2.03 -2.27
N GLY A 36 14.32 -0.90 -1.72
CA GLY A 36 14.43 0.42 -2.34
C GLY A 36 13.32 0.79 -3.34
N ASP A 37 12.42 -0.12 -3.71
CA ASP A 37 11.28 0.23 -4.56
C ASP A 37 10.32 1.21 -3.86
N LYS A 38 9.55 1.94 -4.66
CA LYS A 38 8.52 2.87 -4.20
C LYS A 38 7.13 2.26 -4.38
N ILE A 39 6.28 2.38 -3.36
CA ILE A 39 4.86 2.05 -3.45
C ILE A 39 4.04 3.34 -3.29
N ILE A 40 3.00 3.49 -4.11
CA ILE A 40 2.03 4.58 -4.03
C ILE A 40 0.63 3.99 -3.90
N TRP A 41 -0.05 4.32 -2.82
CA TRP A 41 -1.49 4.12 -2.73
C TRP A 41 -2.21 5.34 -3.29
N ARG A 42 -3.01 5.12 -4.33
CA ARG A 42 -3.91 6.12 -4.89
C ARG A 42 -5.29 5.87 -4.31
N TRP A 43 -5.75 6.81 -3.51
CA TRP A 43 -7.06 6.78 -2.89
C TRP A 43 -7.99 7.73 -3.63
N SER A 44 -9.07 7.19 -4.18
CA SER A 44 -10.13 7.96 -4.81
C SER A 44 -11.50 7.39 -4.44
N GLY A 45 -12.50 8.26 -4.42
CA GLY A 45 -13.85 7.94 -4.02
C GLY A 45 -14.80 9.06 -4.44
N ALA A 46 -16.05 8.69 -4.74
CA ALA A 46 -17.10 9.60 -5.16
C ALA A 46 -17.92 10.14 -3.97
N GLN A 47 -17.37 10.07 -2.76
CA GLN A 47 -18.12 10.33 -1.54
C GLN A 47 -17.90 11.76 -1.04
N ASP A 48 -18.94 12.34 -0.44
CA ASP A 48 -19.04 13.79 -0.15
C ASP A 48 -18.37 14.26 1.15
N TYR A 49 -17.82 13.35 1.98
CA TYR A 49 -17.29 13.68 3.31
C TYR A 49 -15.79 13.34 3.49
N PRO A 50 -15.04 14.01 4.39
CA PRO A 50 -13.64 13.69 4.65
C PRO A 50 -13.48 12.38 5.42
N PHE A 51 -13.12 11.31 4.71
CA PHE A 51 -12.86 10.00 5.31
C PHE A 51 -11.39 9.82 5.63
N GLY A 52 -11.09 9.49 6.88
CA GLY A 52 -9.76 9.05 7.29
C GLY A 52 -9.46 7.66 6.72
N LEU A 53 -8.45 7.56 5.87
CA LEU A 53 -7.84 6.30 5.47
C LEU A 53 -6.68 6.02 6.42
N VAL A 54 -6.62 4.82 6.99
CA VAL A 54 -5.49 4.34 7.76
C VAL A 54 -4.86 3.16 7.04
N ILE A 55 -3.56 3.21 6.83
CA ILE A 55 -2.74 2.09 6.38
C ILE A 55 -1.81 1.75 7.54
N LYS A 56 -1.86 0.53 8.07
CA LYS A 56 -1.05 0.14 9.24
C LYS A 56 -0.47 -1.25 9.10
N SER A 57 0.79 -1.40 9.48
CA SER A 57 1.48 -2.69 9.51
C SER A 57 2.40 -2.76 10.74
N PRO A 58 2.14 -3.65 11.71
CA PRO A 58 2.98 -3.80 12.90
C PRO A 58 4.44 -4.13 12.54
N TYR A 59 4.62 -4.96 11.52
CA TYR A 59 5.91 -5.35 10.96
C TYR A 59 5.91 -5.03 9.48
N THR A 60 6.68 -4.03 9.06
CA THR A 60 6.62 -3.50 7.69
C THR A 60 7.99 -3.50 7.02
N PRO A 61 8.07 -3.73 5.70
CA PRO A 61 9.30 -3.56 4.94
C PRO A 61 9.51 -2.10 4.52
N LEU A 62 8.64 -1.18 4.95
CA LEU A 62 8.60 0.22 4.53
C LEU A 62 9.26 1.15 5.53
N THR A 63 9.48 2.41 5.12
CA THR A 63 10.07 3.45 5.98
C THR A 63 9.17 3.89 7.13
N ARG A 64 7.86 3.59 7.10
CA ARG A 64 6.91 3.87 8.20
C ARG A 64 5.89 2.75 8.34
N HIS A 65 5.46 2.54 9.58
CA HIS A 65 4.50 1.50 9.96
C HIS A 65 3.04 1.95 9.85
N PHE A 66 2.79 3.24 9.70
CA PHE A 66 1.45 3.77 9.55
C PHE A 66 1.40 5.00 8.64
N TYR A 67 0.27 5.15 7.95
CA TYR A 67 -0.06 6.31 7.14
C TYR A 67 -1.53 6.67 7.36
N THR A 68 -1.81 7.96 7.39
CA THR A 68 -3.18 8.47 7.46
C THR A 68 -3.39 9.57 6.42
N THR A 69 -4.58 9.62 5.83
CA THR A 69 -4.98 10.75 4.97
C THR A 69 -6.48 10.95 5.04
N SER A 70 -6.97 12.11 4.60
CA SER A 70 -8.39 12.34 4.37
C SER A 70 -8.69 12.58 2.90
N LEU A 71 -9.83 12.09 2.42
CA LEU A 71 -10.30 12.32 1.06
C LEU A 71 -11.11 13.62 0.99
N LYS A 72 -11.06 14.32 -0.14
CA LYS A 72 -12.07 15.35 -0.48
C LYS A 72 -12.85 14.86 -1.70
N PRO A 73 -14.14 15.23 -1.85
CA PRO A 73 -14.94 14.82 -2.99
C PRO A 73 -14.27 15.25 -4.30
N GLY A 74 -14.16 14.35 -5.27
CA GLY A 74 -13.52 14.62 -6.56
C GLY A 74 -11.99 14.75 -6.55
N VAL A 75 -11.31 14.55 -5.42
CA VAL A 75 -9.86 14.67 -5.30
C VAL A 75 -9.21 13.30 -5.13
N GLU A 76 -8.26 12.94 -5.99
CA GLU A 76 -7.38 11.78 -5.74
C GLU A 76 -6.30 12.15 -4.72
N LYS A 77 -6.11 11.29 -3.71
CA LYS A 77 -4.99 11.37 -2.76
C LYS A 77 -3.93 10.33 -3.10
N LYS A 78 -2.67 10.71 -2.91
CA LYS A 78 -1.51 9.82 -3.09
C LYS A 78 -0.78 9.71 -1.77
N ILE A 79 -0.61 8.48 -1.30
CA ILE A 79 0.24 8.15 -0.15
C ILE A 79 1.44 7.42 -0.72
N GLU A 80 2.64 7.90 -0.42
CA GLU A 80 3.87 7.34 -0.94
C GLU A 80 4.72 6.74 0.17
N ALA A 81 5.31 5.59 -0.10
CA ALA A 81 6.26 4.93 0.78
C ALA A 81 7.38 4.28 -0.03
N ASN A 82 8.53 4.10 0.63
CA ASN A 82 9.65 3.38 0.05
C ASN A 82 9.88 2.11 0.86
N ALA A 83 10.20 1.02 0.16
CA ALA A 83 10.75 -0.16 0.78
C ALA A 83 12.15 0.15 1.32
N LEU A 84 12.45 -0.31 2.53
CA LEU A 84 13.78 -0.20 3.11
C LEU A 84 14.80 -0.88 2.19
N LYS A 85 15.98 -0.26 2.02
CA LYS A 85 17.08 -0.87 1.25
C LYS A 85 17.57 -2.20 1.86
N CYS A 86 17.35 -2.37 3.15
CA CYS A 86 17.63 -3.58 3.92
C CYS A 86 16.38 -4.40 4.25
N ALA A 87 15.23 -4.16 3.58
CA ALA A 87 14.00 -4.90 3.83
C ALA A 87 14.26 -6.43 3.74
N PRO A 88 13.97 -7.21 4.81
CA PRO A 88 14.11 -8.65 4.77
C PRO A 88 13.19 -9.27 3.71
N ALA A 89 13.52 -10.49 3.28
CA ALA A 89 12.60 -11.25 2.45
C ALA A 89 11.39 -11.68 3.30
N GLY A 90 10.20 -11.69 2.72
CA GLY A 90 9.01 -12.17 3.41
C GLY A 90 7.69 -11.57 2.95
N HIS A 91 6.66 -11.95 3.69
CA HIS A 91 5.27 -11.60 3.50
C HIS A 91 4.83 -10.63 4.59
N TYR A 92 4.33 -9.46 4.19
CA TYR A 92 4.03 -8.35 5.08
C TYR A 92 2.59 -7.90 4.85
N HIS A 93 1.68 -8.46 5.64
CA HIS A 93 0.30 -8.00 5.66
C HIS A 93 0.21 -6.58 6.23
N TYR A 94 -0.71 -5.81 5.68
CA TYR A 94 -1.04 -4.49 6.18
C TYR A 94 -2.53 -4.24 6.12
N LEU A 95 -3.04 -3.57 7.14
CA LEU A 95 -4.45 -3.18 7.24
C LEU A 95 -4.65 -1.90 6.44
N VAL A 96 -5.69 -1.86 5.62
CA VAL A 96 -6.26 -0.63 5.05
C VAL A 96 -7.67 -0.49 5.60
N ALA A 97 -7.94 0.61 6.30
CA ALA A 97 -9.25 0.88 6.88
C ALA A 97 -9.75 2.27 6.51
N ALA A 98 -11.05 2.38 6.24
CA ALA A 98 -11.75 3.63 6.01
C ALA A 98 -13.06 3.64 6.81
N TYR A 99 -13.35 4.74 7.49
CA TYR A 99 -14.64 4.95 8.14
C TYR A 99 -15.59 5.65 7.18
N VAL A 100 -16.71 5.05 6.82
CA VAL A 100 -17.68 5.54 5.82
C VAL A 100 -19.10 5.16 6.23
N ASP A 101 -20.05 6.09 6.13
CA ASP A 101 -21.48 5.87 6.43
C ASP A 101 -21.72 5.16 7.77
N ASN A 102 -21.01 5.63 8.81
CA ASN A 102 -21.06 5.07 10.17
C ASN A 102 -20.60 3.61 10.28
N ARG A 103 -19.75 3.15 9.34
CA ARG A 103 -19.18 1.80 9.29
C ARG A 103 -17.68 1.87 9.08
N ILE A 104 -16.96 0.88 9.61
CA ILE A 104 -15.54 0.70 9.30
C ILE A 104 -15.44 -0.33 8.17
N LEU A 105 -14.89 0.09 7.05
CA LEU A 105 -14.53 -0.79 5.93
C LEU A 105 -13.06 -1.16 6.06
N VAL A 106 -12.73 -2.43 5.85
CA VAL A 106 -11.40 -2.97 6.09
C VAL A 106 -10.99 -3.89 4.95
N GLU A 107 -9.72 -3.82 4.56
CA GLU A 107 -9.03 -4.75 3.68
C GLU A 107 -7.65 -5.07 4.29
N ASP A 108 -7.12 -6.26 4.02
CA ASP A 108 -5.85 -6.78 4.55
C ASP A 108 -4.84 -7.21 3.46
N PRO A 109 -4.49 -6.31 2.52
CA PRO A 109 -3.54 -6.57 1.44
C PRO A 109 -2.12 -6.92 1.94
N GLU A 110 -1.29 -7.32 0.99
CA GLU A 110 0.02 -7.91 1.25
C GLU A 110 1.14 -7.25 0.43
N ILE A 111 2.27 -6.98 1.08
CA ILE A 111 3.54 -6.66 0.43
C ILE A 111 4.45 -7.88 0.53
N ILE A 112 5.03 -8.29 -0.60
CA ILE A 112 5.99 -9.39 -0.66
C ILE A 112 7.34 -8.82 -1.07
N VAL A 113 8.33 -8.85 -0.16
CA VAL A 113 9.70 -8.45 -0.51
C VAL A 113 10.48 -9.70 -0.84
N ARG A 114 11.11 -9.74 -2.03
CA ARG A 114 11.93 -10.87 -2.50
C ARG A 114 11.29 -12.21 -2.09
N PRO A 115 10.21 -12.66 -2.78
CA PRO A 115 9.58 -13.94 -2.42
C PRO A 115 10.72 -14.96 -2.26
N PRO A 116 10.76 -15.71 -1.14
CA PRO A 116 11.87 -16.62 -0.88
C PRO A 116 12.16 -17.42 -2.15
N ASP A 117 13.44 -17.55 -2.53
CA ASP A 117 13.88 -18.13 -3.82
C ASP A 117 13.32 -19.55 -4.07
N LYS A 118 12.65 -20.13 -3.07
CA LYS A 118 11.79 -21.29 -3.15
C LYS A 118 10.41 -20.85 -2.65
N GLY A 119 9.46 -20.69 -3.56
CA GLY A 119 8.08 -20.43 -3.21
C GLY A 119 7.60 -21.43 -2.17
N GLY A 120 7.18 -20.93 -1.02
CA GLY A 120 6.55 -21.70 0.03
C GLY A 120 5.34 -20.92 0.54
N PRO A 121 4.20 -21.60 0.78
CA PRO A 121 3.04 -21.00 1.45
C PRO A 121 3.36 -20.60 2.89
#